data_AF-A0AAU5CXP3-F1
#
_entry.id   AF-A0AAU5CXP3-F1
#
_cell.length_a   1.000
_cell.length_b   1.000
_cell.length_c   1.000
_cell.angle_alpha   90.00
_cell.angle_beta   90.00
_cell.angle_gamma   90.00
#
_symmetry.space_group_name_H-M   'P 1'
#
loop_
_entity.id
_entity.type
_entity.pdbx_description
1 polymer ?
#
loop_
_entity_poly.entity_id
_entity_poly.type
_entity_poly.pdbx_seq_one_letter_code
_entity_poly.pdbx_strand_id
1 'polypeptide(L)'
;MTAAIVAGLVLTGNGAATATTSSTTGRTTSAQIPEAATVQVAADCPSISTSQPTVGRNRDGRLEAFAQNELDDRIWHVWQTSPNGAWSCWLPFDGGGFHYERSIAVGTDVDGLLEIFAVKLDGSIKRRFQTGNGTWSDWYDLQGTFKGSPRVASNADGRLELFAIGTDSKLYHSWQGSPNGVWWSGWQPIDHNGRLFNLERSQPSVAVGRNEDGRLEVFGLGMDNGIYRIAQDSPNGPWTTGWYGMPGIQGNEQKLVEVASNADGRLELFAVDKNDAGWHIYQTAPNGSWSNWSRLTGDNALGSAIGVGRNSDGRLEAFAAGPIEYGGPGGSRRYVWHTYQNAPNSDWSGWTKIGGSSANAPVVANNADGRLEIFTEMPGPRGYPFHAWQDPNGTFGWSQFYDLGY
;
A
#
# COMPACT_ATOMS: atom_id res chain seq x y z
N MET A 1 52.52 5.09 9.95
CA MET A 1 53.26 4.47 8.83
C MET A 1 52.80 3.03 8.75
N THR A 2 52.17 2.51 7.71
CA THR A 2 51.97 2.99 6.34
C THR A 2 50.73 2.30 5.78
N ALA A 3 50.06 2.99 4.86
CA ALA A 3 48.81 2.65 4.20
C ALA A 3 48.76 1.21 3.63
N ALA A 4 47.63 0.53 3.82
CA ALA A 4 47.19 -0.49 2.88
C ALA A 4 46.55 0.25 1.69
N ILE A 5 47.25 0.21 0.56
CA ILE A 5 46.81 0.77 -0.71
C ILE A 5 45.58 0.00 -1.17
N VAL A 6 44.45 0.69 -1.30
CA VAL A 6 43.32 0.23 -2.11
C VAL A 6 43.76 0.32 -3.55
N ALA A 7 44.16 -0.80 -4.15
CA ALA A 7 44.25 -0.90 -5.59
C ALA A 7 42.82 -0.98 -6.13
N GLY A 8 42.40 0.09 -6.82
CA GLY A 8 41.14 0.10 -7.56
C GLY A 8 41.13 -1.01 -8.60
N LEU A 9 40.12 -1.87 -8.54
CA LEU A 9 39.87 -2.86 -9.57
C LEU A 9 38.92 -2.23 -10.60
N VAL A 10 39.49 -1.79 -11.72
CA VAL A 10 38.71 -1.51 -12.94
C VAL A 10 38.44 -2.86 -13.60
N LEU A 11 37.20 -3.34 -13.55
CA LEU A 11 36.78 -4.50 -14.32
C LEU A 11 36.60 -4.06 -15.78
N THR A 12 37.63 -4.34 -16.61
CA THR A 12 37.43 -4.44 -18.06
C THR A 12 37.21 -5.92 -18.40
N GLY A 13 36.33 -6.17 -19.37
CA GLY A 13 35.64 -7.44 -19.56
C GLY A 13 36.52 -8.67 -19.77
N ASN A 14 35.89 -9.82 -19.48
CA ASN A 14 36.26 -11.19 -19.86
C ASN A 14 37.69 -11.40 -20.38
N GLY A 15 38.63 -11.52 -19.45
CA GLY A 15 39.98 -12.02 -19.72
C GLY A 15 40.62 -12.50 -18.42
N ALA A 16 41.10 -13.74 -18.38
CA ALA A 16 41.71 -14.33 -17.20
C ALA A 16 42.96 -13.57 -16.75
N ALA A 17 42.97 -13.05 -15.52
CA ALA A 17 44.17 -12.51 -14.89
C ALA A 17 44.96 -13.65 -14.22
N THR A 18 46.23 -13.80 -14.58
CA THR A 18 47.18 -14.69 -13.88
C THR A 18 47.91 -13.89 -12.80
N ALA A 19 47.77 -14.30 -11.54
CA ALA A 19 48.60 -13.80 -10.44
C ALA A 19 49.71 -14.81 -10.17
N THR A 20 50.97 -14.42 -10.40
CA THR A 20 52.15 -15.17 -9.94
C THR A 20 52.62 -14.59 -8.62
N THR A 21 52.75 -15.43 -7.59
CA THR A 21 53.43 -15.08 -6.33
C THR A 21 54.68 -15.96 -6.21
N SER A 22 55.86 -15.35 -6.10
CA SER A 22 57.10 -16.05 -5.77
C SER A 22 57.33 -16.00 -4.25
N SER A 23 57.42 -17.16 -3.59
CA SER A 23 57.88 -17.23 -2.20
C SER A 23 59.39 -17.54 -2.15
N THR A 24 60.11 -16.93 -1.20
CA THR A 24 61.56 -17.05 -0.99
C THR A 24 61.99 -18.32 -0.25
N THR A 25 61.16 -19.37 -0.25
CA THR A 25 61.51 -20.69 0.31
C THR A 25 61.25 -21.76 -0.74
N GLY A 26 62.33 -22.21 -1.41
CA GLY A 26 62.29 -23.08 -2.58
C GLY A 26 61.65 -24.46 -2.34
N ARG A 27 60.33 -24.54 -2.38
CA ARG A 27 59.57 -25.80 -2.46
C ARG A 27 58.34 -25.61 -3.36
N THR A 28 58.41 -26.14 -4.58
CA THR A 28 57.26 -26.26 -5.48
C THR A 28 56.46 -27.52 -5.14
N THR A 29 55.21 -27.37 -4.71
CA THR A 29 54.23 -28.47 -4.67
C THR A 29 53.13 -28.17 -5.67
N SER A 30 53.00 -29.00 -6.70
CA SER A 30 51.92 -28.90 -7.69
C SER A 30 50.66 -29.54 -7.11
N ALA A 31 49.70 -28.73 -6.68
CA ALA A 31 48.35 -29.17 -6.36
C ALA A 31 47.45 -28.90 -7.57
N GLN A 32 46.76 -29.95 -8.06
CA GLN A 32 45.70 -29.81 -9.07
C GLN A 32 44.57 -28.96 -8.48
N ILE A 33 44.27 -27.83 -9.11
CA ILE A 33 43.12 -26.99 -8.77
C ILE A 33 41.88 -27.66 -9.39
N PRO A 34 40.83 -28.00 -8.61
CA PRO A 34 39.60 -28.47 -9.19
C PRO A 34 39.00 -27.38 -10.08
N GLU A 35 38.48 -27.82 -11.23
CA GLU A 35 37.79 -27.05 -12.25
C GLU A 35 36.94 -25.94 -11.62
N ALA A 36 37.12 -24.71 -12.09
CA ALA A 36 36.55 -23.51 -11.51
C ALA A 36 35.04 -23.69 -11.29
N ALA A 37 34.64 -23.85 -10.04
CA ALA A 37 33.27 -23.59 -9.65
C ALA A 37 32.99 -22.15 -10.06
N THR A 38 32.11 -21.97 -11.05
CA THR A 38 31.48 -20.69 -11.30
C THR A 38 30.76 -20.30 -10.02
N VAL A 39 31.42 -19.51 -9.18
CA VAL A 39 30.75 -18.81 -8.09
C VAL A 39 29.88 -17.77 -8.78
N GLN A 40 28.63 -18.15 -9.07
CA GLN A 40 27.55 -17.22 -9.28
C GLN A 40 27.41 -16.46 -7.96
N VAL A 41 28.15 -15.35 -7.80
CA VAL A 41 27.75 -14.34 -6.82
C VAL A 41 26.62 -13.56 -7.48
N ALA A 42 25.44 -14.18 -7.57
CA ALA A 42 24.24 -13.39 -7.45
C ALA A 42 24.39 -12.70 -6.08
N ALA A 43 24.35 -11.37 -6.05
CA ALA A 43 24.16 -10.70 -4.77
C ALA A 43 22.80 -11.20 -4.26
N ASP A 44 22.81 -12.16 -3.33
CA ASP A 44 21.59 -12.80 -2.84
C ASP A 44 20.69 -11.72 -2.27
N CYS A 45 19.61 -11.38 -3.00
CA CYS A 45 18.54 -10.57 -2.41
C CYS A 45 18.12 -11.26 -1.10
N PRO A 46 17.86 -10.52 -0.01
CA PRO A 46 17.40 -11.14 1.21
C PRO A 46 15.94 -11.57 1.05
N SER A 47 15.63 -12.81 1.39
CA SER A 47 14.25 -13.23 1.61
C SER A 47 13.81 -12.62 2.92
N ILE A 48 12.90 -11.64 2.86
CA ILE A 48 12.41 -10.93 4.04
C ILE A 48 10.94 -11.26 4.30
N SER A 49 10.60 -11.21 5.59
CA SER A 49 9.23 -11.24 6.03
C SER A 49 8.79 -9.81 6.30
N THR A 50 7.63 -9.42 5.78
CA THR A 50 7.10 -8.06 5.94
C THR A 50 5.64 -8.06 6.34
N SER A 51 5.18 -6.91 6.84
CA SER A 51 3.77 -6.53 6.80
C SER A 51 3.28 -6.37 5.37
N GLN A 52 1.98 -6.17 5.20
CA GLN A 52 1.40 -5.90 3.90
C GLN A 52 2.03 -4.62 3.31
N PRO A 53 2.54 -4.67 2.06
CA PRO A 53 3.18 -3.52 1.46
C PRO A 53 2.16 -2.43 1.09
N THR A 54 2.52 -1.18 1.31
CA THR A 54 1.87 -0.01 0.67
C THR A 54 2.66 0.36 -0.57
N VAL A 55 1.99 0.77 -1.66
CA VAL A 55 2.63 0.94 -2.97
C VAL A 55 2.36 2.32 -3.53
N GLY A 56 3.43 3.02 -3.94
CA GLY A 56 3.37 4.28 -4.66
C GLY A 56 3.90 4.12 -6.08
N ARG A 57 3.43 4.97 -7.00
CA ARG A 57 3.98 5.06 -8.35
C ARG A 57 4.89 6.27 -8.46
N ASN A 58 6.17 6.03 -8.72
CA ASN A 58 7.14 7.07 -8.96
C ASN A 58 6.77 7.89 -10.21
N ARG A 59 7.25 9.13 -10.26
CA ARG A 59 7.09 10.05 -11.40
C ARG A 59 7.49 9.44 -12.75
N ASP A 60 8.48 8.56 -12.77
CA ASP A 60 8.95 7.88 -13.99
C ASP A 60 8.10 6.67 -14.39
N GLY A 61 7.08 6.35 -13.61
CA GLY A 61 6.13 5.28 -13.85
C GLY A 61 6.43 3.98 -13.10
N ARG A 62 7.57 3.84 -12.42
CA ARG A 62 7.91 2.63 -11.65
C ARG A 62 7.08 2.52 -10.37
N LEU A 63 6.57 1.33 -10.08
CA LEU A 63 6.00 1.05 -8.76
C LEU A 63 7.11 0.88 -7.71
N GLU A 64 6.86 1.35 -6.50
CA GLU A 64 7.71 1.19 -5.33
C GLU A 64 6.85 0.84 -4.12
N ALA A 65 7.20 -0.26 -3.47
CA ALA A 65 6.50 -0.83 -2.34
C ALA A 65 7.29 -0.60 -1.05
N PHE A 66 6.58 -0.29 0.03
CA PHE A 66 7.12 -0.03 1.36
C PHE A 66 6.40 -0.92 2.37
N ALA A 67 7.15 -1.58 3.24
CA ALA A 67 6.57 -2.45 4.26
C ALA A 67 7.43 -2.45 5.52
N GLN A 68 6.83 -2.80 6.66
CA GLN A 68 7.61 -3.06 7.86
C GLN A 68 8.22 -4.46 7.78
N ASN A 69 9.50 -4.60 8.08
CA ASN A 69 10.15 -5.89 8.23
C ASN A 69 9.85 -6.49 9.60
N GLU A 70 9.44 -7.75 9.60
CA GLU A 70 8.97 -8.51 10.77
C GLU A 70 10.09 -8.90 11.74
N LEU A 71 11.36 -8.81 11.33
CA LEU A 71 12.51 -9.19 12.16
C LEU A 71 13.08 -8.03 12.97
N ASP A 72 12.96 -6.80 12.46
CA ASP A 72 13.59 -5.62 13.06
C ASP A 72 12.63 -4.44 13.25
N ASP A 73 11.35 -4.60 12.89
CA ASP A 73 10.31 -3.57 12.98
C ASP A 73 10.64 -2.26 12.22
N ARG A 74 11.58 -2.32 11.26
CA ARG A 74 12.01 -1.17 10.43
C ARG A 74 11.26 -1.12 9.12
N ILE A 75 11.26 0.04 8.47
CA ILE A 75 10.68 0.17 7.12
C ILE A 75 11.70 -0.27 6.09
N TRP A 76 11.26 -1.14 5.19
CA TRP A 76 11.99 -1.59 4.02
C TRP A 76 11.22 -1.19 2.77
N HIS A 77 11.94 -1.09 1.65
CA HIS A 77 11.34 -0.80 0.35
C HIS A 77 11.94 -1.64 -0.77
N VAL A 78 11.17 -1.76 -1.85
CA VAL A 78 11.52 -2.47 -3.09
C VAL A 78 10.86 -1.75 -4.25
N TRP A 79 11.51 -1.68 -5.42
CA TRP A 79 10.99 -0.93 -6.56
C TRP A 79 11.18 -1.66 -7.87
N GLN A 80 10.28 -1.43 -8.83
CA GLN A 80 10.53 -1.82 -10.21
C GLN A 80 11.77 -1.10 -10.72
N THR A 81 12.69 -1.80 -11.38
CA THR A 81 13.96 -1.27 -11.94
C THR A 81 13.76 -0.49 -13.23
N SER A 82 12.66 -0.74 -13.92
CA SER A 82 12.12 0.02 -15.06
C SER A 82 10.59 -0.08 -15.02
N PRO A 83 9.83 0.87 -15.61
CA PRO A 83 8.38 0.79 -15.58
C PRO A 83 7.88 -0.54 -16.14
N ASN A 84 7.01 -1.23 -15.38
CA ASN A 84 6.46 -2.56 -15.72
C ASN A 84 7.53 -3.68 -15.77
N GLY A 85 8.74 -3.44 -15.26
CA GLY A 85 9.87 -4.36 -15.32
C GLY A 85 10.07 -5.18 -14.05
N ALA A 86 11.24 -5.81 -13.95
CA ALA A 86 11.67 -6.58 -12.78
C ALA A 86 11.82 -5.70 -11.54
N TRP A 87 11.69 -6.30 -10.35
CA TRP A 87 11.85 -5.63 -9.06
C TRP A 87 13.31 -5.65 -8.59
N SER A 88 13.69 -4.66 -7.78
CA SER A 88 14.96 -4.64 -7.05
C SER A 88 14.96 -5.67 -5.92
N CYS A 89 16.08 -5.84 -5.23
CA CYS A 89 16.04 -6.45 -3.90
C CYS A 89 15.35 -5.50 -2.90
N TRP A 90 14.80 -6.06 -1.83
CA TRP A 90 14.40 -5.29 -0.66
C TRP A 90 15.61 -4.68 0.05
N LEU A 91 15.53 -3.39 0.39
CA LEU A 91 16.54 -2.69 1.18
C LEU A 91 15.93 -1.99 2.40
N PRO A 92 16.68 -1.83 3.50
CA PRO A 92 16.26 -0.97 4.60
C PRO A 92 16.07 0.46 4.11
N PHE A 93 14.89 1.02 4.35
CA PHE A 93 14.56 2.38 3.94
C PHE A 93 14.96 3.40 5.01
N ASP A 94 14.76 3.10 6.28
CA ASP A 94 14.84 4.08 7.37
C ASP A 94 16.25 4.38 7.94
N GLY A 95 17.29 3.70 7.46
CA GLY A 95 18.66 3.91 7.93
C GLY A 95 18.94 3.48 9.37
N GLY A 96 18.02 2.77 10.05
CA GLY A 96 18.28 2.06 11.31
C GLY A 96 17.98 2.77 12.63
N GLY A 97 17.11 3.79 12.65
CA GLY A 97 16.91 4.62 13.85
C GLY A 97 15.64 4.41 14.68
N PHE A 98 14.56 3.82 14.13
CA PHE A 98 13.24 3.80 14.78
C PHE A 98 12.42 2.55 14.40
N HIS A 99 11.48 2.16 15.26
CA HIS A 99 10.53 1.06 15.04
C HIS A 99 9.11 1.59 14.83
N TYR A 100 8.34 0.92 13.96
CA TYR A 100 7.03 1.41 13.48
C TYR A 100 5.85 0.49 13.84
N GLU A 101 4.61 0.95 13.71
CA GLU A 101 3.38 0.18 13.99
C GLU A 101 2.71 -0.36 12.69
N ARG A 102 3.35 -1.19 11.85
CA ARG A 102 2.79 -1.76 10.57
C ARG A 102 1.88 -0.79 9.79
N SER A 103 2.23 0.50 9.79
CA SER A 103 1.31 1.60 9.47
C SER A 103 2.06 2.62 8.64
N ILE A 104 1.88 2.50 7.32
CA ILE A 104 2.56 3.30 6.32
C ILE A 104 1.51 3.82 5.33
N ALA A 105 1.56 5.11 5.05
CA ALA A 105 0.82 5.73 3.95
C ALA A 105 1.80 6.32 2.95
N VAL A 106 1.44 6.28 1.67
CA VAL A 106 2.19 6.92 0.58
C VAL A 106 1.28 7.90 -0.14
N GLY A 107 1.73 9.14 -0.26
CA GLY A 107 1.10 10.19 -1.06
C GLY A 107 1.98 10.49 -2.27
N THR A 108 1.35 10.98 -3.34
CA THR A 108 2.05 11.52 -4.49
C THR A 108 1.74 13.00 -4.56
N ASP A 109 2.77 13.82 -4.56
CA ASP A 109 2.63 15.26 -4.60
C ASP A 109 2.29 15.78 -6.02
N VAL A 110 2.11 17.09 -6.16
CA VAL A 110 1.72 17.71 -7.44
C VAL A 110 2.77 17.55 -8.55
N ASP A 111 4.03 17.30 -8.20
CA ASP A 111 5.13 17.09 -9.13
C ASP A 111 5.35 15.59 -9.46
N GLY A 112 4.52 14.71 -8.91
CA GLY A 112 4.60 13.26 -9.09
C GLY A 112 5.61 12.58 -8.17
N LEU A 113 6.13 13.28 -7.16
CA LEU A 113 7.10 12.73 -6.21
C LEU A 113 6.39 12.09 -5.02
N LEU A 114 6.98 11.02 -4.49
CA LEU A 114 6.40 10.28 -3.38
C LEU A 114 6.72 10.94 -2.02
N GLU A 115 5.73 11.00 -1.14
CA GLU A 115 5.89 11.31 0.28
C GLU A 115 5.32 10.18 1.13
N ILE A 116 6.14 9.63 2.03
CA ILE A 116 5.82 8.50 2.90
C ILE A 116 5.57 9.02 4.31
N PHE A 117 4.53 8.47 4.96
CA PHE A 117 4.17 8.73 6.34
C PHE A 117 4.16 7.41 7.09
N ALA A 118 4.84 7.35 8.24
CA ALA A 118 4.92 6.15 9.05
C ALA A 118 4.64 6.44 10.52
N VAL A 119 3.81 5.62 11.15
CA VAL A 119 3.49 5.71 12.58
C VAL A 119 4.51 4.91 13.37
N LYS A 120 5.19 5.55 14.32
CA LYS A 120 6.11 4.88 15.27
C LYS A 120 5.33 4.12 16.35
N LEU A 121 6.01 3.21 17.06
CA LEU A 121 5.46 2.50 18.24
C LEU A 121 4.90 3.43 19.35
N ASP A 122 5.39 4.67 19.42
CA ASP A 122 4.88 5.70 20.35
C ASP A 122 3.65 6.46 19.82
N GLY A 123 3.15 6.11 18.63
CA GLY A 123 2.03 6.73 17.94
C GLY A 123 2.35 8.02 17.18
N SER A 124 3.58 8.54 17.25
CA SER A 124 3.94 9.75 16.49
C SER A 124 4.26 9.43 15.04
N ILE A 125 3.92 10.37 14.14
CA ILE A 125 4.06 10.19 12.69
C ILE A 125 5.36 10.84 12.21
N LYS A 126 6.18 10.05 11.51
CA LYS A 126 7.31 10.55 10.72
C LYS A 126 6.92 10.66 9.26
N ARG A 127 7.48 11.65 8.57
CA ARG A 127 7.37 11.80 7.11
C ARG A 127 8.74 11.80 6.44
N ARG A 128 8.79 11.33 5.20
CA ARG A 128 9.96 11.39 4.32
C ARG A 128 9.50 11.53 2.89
N PHE A 129 10.09 12.47 2.15
CA PHE A 129 9.64 12.80 0.80
C PHE A 129 10.79 12.72 -0.18
N GLN A 130 10.45 12.47 -1.44
CA GLN A 130 11.41 12.52 -2.53
C GLN A 130 11.80 13.97 -2.84
N THR A 131 13.09 14.24 -2.96
CA THR A 131 13.64 15.52 -3.46
C THR A 131 13.95 15.46 -4.97
N GLY A 132 13.89 14.26 -5.52
CA GLY A 132 14.00 13.91 -6.92
C GLY A 132 13.65 12.43 -7.07
N ASN A 133 13.51 11.96 -8.30
CA ASN A 133 13.09 10.58 -8.56
C ASN A 133 14.07 9.56 -7.92
N GLY A 134 13.62 8.84 -6.89
CA GLY A 134 14.42 7.89 -6.12
C GLY A 134 15.41 8.49 -5.11
N THR A 135 15.50 9.82 -4.98
CA THR A 135 16.31 10.49 -3.95
C THR A 135 15.40 11.01 -2.85
N TRP A 136 15.71 10.67 -1.60
CA TRP A 136 14.84 10.93 -0.45
C TRP A 136 15.46 11.93 0.52
N SER A 137 14.62 12.74 1.15
CA SER A 137 14.97 13.62 2.27
C SER A 137 15.42 12.83 3.51
N ASP A 138 15.83 13.52 4.57
CA ASP A 138 15.81 12.95 5.92
C ASP A 138 14.36 12.74 6.42
N TRP A 139 14.20 12.02 7.53
CA TRP A 139 12.92 11.89 8.21
C TRP A 139 12.59 13.15 9.02
N TYR A 140 11.37 13.65 8.88
CA TYR A 140 10.83 14.77 9.65
C TYR A 140 9.69 14.33 10.55
N ASP A 141 9.52 15.02 11.68
CA ASP A 141 8.44 14.74 12.63
C ASP A 141 7.18 15.54 12.29
N LEU A 142 6.02 14.89 12.26
CA LEU A 142 4.71 15.54 12.21
C LEU A 142 4.05 15.64 13.60
N GLN A 143 4.70 15.11 14.64
CA GLN A 143 4.25 15.10 16.02
C GLN A 143 2.88 14.41 16.18
N GLY A 144 2.28 14.54 17.37
CA GLY A 144 1.00 13.93 17.71
C GLY A 144 1.12 12.46 18.14
N THR A 145 -0.01 11.88 18.53
CA THR A 145 -0.09 10.50 19.02
C THR A 145 -1.35 9.86 18.44
N PHE A 146 -1.15 8.95 17.52
CA PHE A 146 -2.20 8.35 16.70
C PHE A 146 -2.17 6.83 16.78
N LYS A 147 -3.26 6.21 16.32
CA LYS A 147 -3.42 4.76 16.23
C LYS A 147 -3.84 4.35 14.83
N GLY A 148 -3.34 3.20 14.39
CA GLY A 148 -3.67 2.62 13.09
C GLY A 148 -2.99 3.34 11.92
N SER A 149 -3.47 3.04 10.71
CA SER A 149 -2.91 3.57 9.46
C SER A 149 -3.46 4.95 9.13
N PRO A 150 -2.60 5.98 8.96
CA PRO A 150 -3.06 7.25 8.45
C PRO A 150 -3.53 7.10 6.99
N ARG A 151 -4.23 8.11 6.50
CA ARG A 151 -4.62 8.22 5.09
C ARG A 151 -4.16 9.56 4.56
N VAL A 152 -3.65 9.59 3.33
CA VAL A 152 -3.20 10.82 2.66
C VAL A 152 -3.99 11.01 1.38
N ALA A 153 -4.38 12.25 1.10
CA ALA A 153 -4.96 12.65 -0.17
C ALA A 153 -4.39 13.98 -0.66
N SER A 154 -4.49 14.20 -1.97
CA SER A 154 -4.18 15.48 -2.59
C SER A 154 -5.44 16.34 -2.66
N ASN A 155 -5.37 17.54 -2.09
CA ASN A 155 -6.34 18.60 -2.29
C ASN A 155 -6.40 19.02 -3.77
N ALA A 156 -7.45 19.77 -4.14
CA ALA A 156 -7.64 20.25 -5.52
C ALA A 156 -6.52 21.20 -5.98
N ASP A 157 -5.89 21.90 -5.03
CA ASP A 157 -4.75 22.79 -5.29
C ASP A 157 -3.38 22.09 -5.31
N GLY A 158 -3.34 20.76 -5.12
CA GLY A 158 -2.11 19.97 -5.11
C GLY A 158 -1.41 19.84 -3.75
N ARG A 159 -1.98 20.40 -2.67
CA ARG A 159 -1.46 20.19 -1.31
C ARG A 159 -1.82 18.79 -0.80
N LEU A 160 -0.85 18.08 -0.23
CA LEU A 160 -1.14 16.86 0.53
C LEU A 160 -1.82 17.19 1.86
N GLU A 161 -2.77 16.36 2.25
CA GLU A 161 -3.47 16.38 3.54
C GLU A 161 -3.53 14.96 4.11
N LEU A 162 -3.15 14.84 5.38
CA LEU A 162 -2.98 13.59 6.11
C LEU A 162 -4.04 13.51 7.20
N PHE A 163 -4.69 12.36 7.31
CA PHE A 163 -5.76 12.04 8.25
C PHE A 163 -5.30 10.92 9.17
N ALA A 164 -5.49 11.07 10.48
CA ALA A 164 -5.10 10.06 11.46
C ALA A 164 -6.06 10.03 12.65
N ILE A 165 -6.29 8.83 13.21
CA ILE A 165 -7.18 8.64 14.34
C ILE A 165 -6.38 8.81 15.63
N GLY A 166 -6.78 9.77 16.46
CA GLY A 166 -6.17 10.04 17.75
C GLY A 166 -6.51 8.98 18.79
N THR A 167 -5.68 8.87 19.83
CA THR A 167 -5.92 7.98 20.99
C THR A 167 -7.17 8.35 21.81
N ASP A 168 -7.76 9.50 21.52
CA ASP A 168 -9.03 9.97 22.08
C ASP A 168 -10.23 9.62 21.19
N SER A 169 -10.10 8.70 20.23
CA SER A 169 -11.16 8.25 19.32
C SER A 169 -11.68 9.31 18.35
N LYS A 170 -10.91 10.40 18.11
CA LYS A 170 -11.26 11.42 17.11
C LYS A 170 -10.45 11.31 15.82
N LEU A 171 -11.00 11.77 14.71
CA LEU A 171 -10.20 12.04 13.50
C LEU A 171 -9.50 13.39 13.61
N TYR A 172 -8.21 13.40 13.29
CA TYR A 172 -7.41 14.59 13.13
C TYR A 172 -6.86 14.67 11.70
N HIS A 173 -6.53 15.89 11.29
CA HIS A 173 -5.79 16.14 10.05
C HIS A 173 -4.66 17.15 10.21
N SER A 174 -3.71 17.08 9.28
CA SER A 174 -2.67 18.07 9.02
C SER A 174 -2.46 18.17 7.51
N TRP A 175 -1.94 19.29 7.02
CA TRP A 175 -1.81 19.55 5.58
C TRP A 175 -0.56 20.35 5.24
N GLN A 176 -0.08 20.24 4.01
CA GLN A 176 0.91 21.16 3.46
C GLN A 176 0.32 22.57 3.34
N GLY A 177 1.05 23.62 3.73
CA GLY A 177 0.59 25.02 3.64
C GLY A 177 0.57 25.60 2.22
N SER A 178 1.38 25.03 1.32
CA SER A 178 1.37 25.25 -0.13
C SER A 178 1.74 23.93 -0.81
N PRO A 179 1.47 23.71 -2.11
CA PRO A 179 1.91 22.49 -2.79
C PRO A 179 3.42 22.29 -2.59
N ASN A 180 3.82 21.09 -2.17
CA ASN A 180 5.20 20.70 -1.87
C ASN A 180 5.85 21.53 -0.75
N GLY A 181 5.04 22.24 0.04
CA GLY A 181 5.46 23.16 1.07
C GLY A 181 5.65 22.52 2.44
N VAL A 182 5.87 23.38 3.43
CA VAL A 182 5.95 22.99 4.84
C VAL A 182 4.57 22.56 5.33
N TRP A 183 4.53 21.49 6.13
CA TRP A 183 3.32 21.03 6.79
C TRP A 183 2.92 21.97 7.90
N TRP A 184 1.62 22.17 8.06
CA TRP A 184 1.06 22.93 9.17
C TRP A 184 1.44 22.29 10.50
N SER A 185 1.88 23.11 11.46
CA SER A 185 2.17 22.65 12.81
C SER A 185 0.89 22.55 13.64
N GLY A 186 0.64 21.40 14.23
CA GLY A 186 -0.51 21.18 15.11
C GLY A 186 -1.69 20.56 14.37
N TRP A 187 -1.91 19.29 14.64
CA TRP A 187 -3.04 18.52 14.15
C TRP A 187 -4.36 19.14 14.60
N GLN A 188 -5.27 19.37 13.65
CA GLN A 188 -6.60 19.89 13.94
C GLN A 188 -7.61 18.73 14.02
N PRO A 189 -8.55 18.74 14.97
CA PRO A 189 -9.63 17.77 14.99
C PRO A 189 -10.64 18.07 13.88
N ILE A 190 -11.06 17.04 13.14
CA ILE A 190 -12.21 17.11 12.23
C ILE A 190 -13.52 16.90 13.01
N ASP A 191 -13.45 16.15 14.11
CA ASP A 191 -14.60 15.81 14.93
C ASP A 191 -15.01 16.98 15.83
N HIS A 192 -15.89 17.85 15.30
CA HIS A 192 -16.40 19.01 16.02
C HIS A 192 -17.35 18.63 17.17
N ASN A 193 -18.09 17.51 17.07
CA ASN A 193 -19.21 17.16 17.96
C ASN A 193 -19.11 15.81 18.68
N GLY A 194 -17.90 15.27 18.91
CA GLY A 194 -17.75 14.04 19.70
C GLY A 194 -16.54 13.20 19.31
N ARG A 195 -16.58 11.92 19.67
CA ARG A 195 -15.58 10.91 19.29
C ARG A 195 -16.30 9.89 18.42
N LEU A 196 -15.78 9.61 17.22
CA LEU A 196 -16.43 8.69 16.29
C LEU A 196 -15.88 7.26 16.37
N PHE A 197 -14.58 7.10 16.58
CA PHE A 197 -13.89 5.83 16.27
C PHE A 197 -13.75 4.90 17.47
N ASN A 198 -14.10 3.63 17.29
CA ASN A 198 -13.84 2.59 18.30
C ASN A 198 -12.40 2.09 18.21
N LEU A 199 -11.59 2.41 19.22
CA LEU A 199 -10.18 2.01 19.31
C LEU A 199 -9.96 0.58 19.83
N GLU A 200 -11.00 -0.08 20.35
CA GLU A 200 -10.92 -1.49 20.77
C GLU A 200 -10.94 -2.45 19.58
N ARG A 201 -11.17 -1.93 18.36
CA ARG A 201 -11.03 -2.71 17.13
C ARG A 201 -9.56 -2.89 16.79
N SER A 202 -9.21 -4.09 16.32
CA SER A 202 -7.86 -4.38 15.83
C SER A 202 -7.43 -3.47 14.67
N GLN A 203 -8.38 -2.97 13.88
CA GLN A 203 -8.12 -2.03 12.77
C GLN A 203 -9.25 -0.99 12.67
N PRO A 204 -9.09 0.23 13.23
CA PRO A 204 -10.01 1.32 12.93
C PRO A 204 -9.83 1.78 11.47
N SER A 205 -10.94 2.06 10.79
CA SER A 205 -10.97 2.28 9.34
C SER A 205 -11.36 3.71 8.98
N VAL A 206 -10.56 4.31 8.10
CA VAL A 206 -10.84 5.57 7.41
C VAL A 206 -10.49 5.39 5.93
N ALA A 207 -11.32 5.94 5.05
CA ALA A 207 -11.06 6.07 3.63
C ALA A 207 -11.29 7.54 3.22
N VAL A 208 -10.52 8.04 2.25
CA VAL A 208 -10.64 9.42 1.77
C VAL A 208 -10.66 9.46 0.25
N GLY A 209 -11.69 10.08 -0.30
CA GLY A 209 -11.88 10.28 -1.73
C GLY A 209 -11.92 11.76 -2.07
N ARG A 210 -11.54 12.11 -3.29
CA ARG A 210 -11.75 13.46 -3.83
C ARG A 210 -12.97 13.43 -4.74
N ASN A 211 -13.97 14.24 -4.40
CA ASN A 211 -15.13 14.48 -5.22
C ASN A 211 -14.74 15.14 -6.56
N GLU A 212 -15.61 15.04 -7.57
CA GLU A 212 -15.38 15.63 -8.90
C GLU A 212 -15.22 17.16 -8.83
N ASP A 213 -15.89 17.80 -7.87
CA ASP A 213 -15.75 19.24 -7.61
C ASP A 213 -14.42 19.63 -6.91
N GLY A 214 -13.59 18.66 -6.54
CA GLY A 214 -12.31 18.87 -5.88
C GLY A 214 -12.34 18.82 -4.35
N ARG A 215 -13.51 18.67 -3.71
CA ARG A 215 -13.62 18.53 -2.25
C ARG A 215 -13.14 17.17 -1.79
N LEU A 216 -12.31 17.12 -0.75
CA LEU A 216 -12.03 15.87 -0.05
C LEU A 216 -13.25 15.45 0.77
N GLU A 217 -13.50 14.14 0.80
CA GLU A 217 -14.54 13.52 1.62
C GLU A 217 -13.98 12.27 2.29
N VAL A 218 -14.18 12.19 3.60
CA VAL A 218 -13.67 11.13 4.47
C VAL A 218 -14.82 10.26 4.93
N PHE A 219 -14.61 8.95 4.88
CA PHE A 219 -15.54 7.92 5.34
C PHE A 219 -14.91 7.17 6.50
N GLY A 220 -15.69 6.83 7.52
CA GLY A 220 -15.19 6.15 8.71
C GLY A 220 -16.24 5.29 9.39
N LEU A 221 -15.75 4.32 10.18
CA LEU A 221 -16.59 3.41 10.97
C LEU A 221 -16.79 3.92 12.40
N GLY A 222 -18.03 4.23 12.73
CA GLY A 222 -18.45 4.69 14.05
C GLY A 222 -18.38 3.61 15.14
N MET A 223 -18.45 4.04 16.40
CA MET A 223 -18.51 3.14 17.57
C MET A 223 -19.73 2.22 17.58
N ASP A 224 -20.83 2.67 16.97
CA ASP A 224 -22.07 1.93 16.76
C ASP A 224 -22.03 0.95 15.57
N ASN A 225 -20.87 0.82 14.92
CA ASN A 225 -20.64 0.08 13.68
C ASN A 225 -21.34 0.68 12.43
N GLY A 226 -21.88 1.90 12.53
CA GLY A 226 -22.37 2.64 11.37
C GLY A 226 -21.23 3.19 10.51
N ILE A 227 -21.50 3.42 9.23
CA ILE A 227 -20.59 4.14 8.34
C ILE A 227 -21.02 5.62 8.32
N TYR A 228 -20.05 6.50 8.51
CA TYR A 228 -20.24 7.94 8.51
C TYR A 228 -19.35 8.60 7.47
N ARG A 229 -19.76 9.77 6.99
CA ARG A 229 -18.97 10.62 6.09
C ARG A 229 -18.90 12.05 6.58
N ILE A 230 -17.81 12.72 6.25
CA ILE A 230 -17.60 14.16 6.46
C ILE A 230 -16.84 14.71 5.26
N ALA A 231 -17.19 15.90 4.78
CA ALA A 231 -16.59 16.47 3.58
C ALA A 231 -16.10 17.89 3.84
N GLN A 232 -15.15 18.35 3.01
CA GLN A 232 -14.90 19.77 2.89
C GLN A 232 -16.18 20.48 2.38
N ASP A 233 -16.46 21.69 2.87
CA ASP A 233 -17.59 22.53 2.43
C ASP A 233 -17.32 23.16 1.05
N SER A 234 -16.05 23.38 0.74
CA SER A 234 -15.55 23.89 -0.55
C SER A 234 -14.16 23.31 -0.80
N PRO A 235 -13.69 23.20 -2.07
CA PRO A 235 -12.37 22.64 -2.34
C PRO A 235 -11.29 23.37 -1.55
N ASN A 236 -10.43 22.61 -0.86
CA ASN A 236 -9.34 23.14 -0.02
C ASN A 236 -9.82 23.90 1.23
N GLY A 237 -11.13 23.88 1.53
CA GLY A 237 -11.78 24.66 2.57
C GLY A 237 -11.97 23.92 3.89
N PRO A 238 -12.74 24.51 4.82
CA PRO A 238 -13.08 23.87 6.09
C PRO A 238 -13.95 22.62 5.88
N TRP A 239 -14.01 21.77 6.91
CA TRP A 239 -14.87 20.60 6.97
C TRP A 239 -16.28 20.96 7.45
N THR A 240 -17.29 20.25 6.96
CA THR A 240 -18.66 20.31 7.48
C THR A 240 -18.66 20.06 9.00
N THR A 241 -19.57 20.70 9.73
CA THR A 241 -19.58 20.72 11.21
C THR A 241 -19.98 19.40 11.88
N GLY A 242 -20.37 18.38 11.13
CA GLY A 242 -20.79 17.10 11.68
C GLY A 242 -20.67 15.95 10.69
N TRP A 243 -20.48 14.76 11.25
CA TRP A 243 -20.52 13.52 10.50
C TRP A 243 -21.96 13.18 10.09
N TYR A 244 -22.14 12.82 8.82
CA TYR A 244 -23.40 12.34 8.28
C TYR A 244 -23.38 10.82 8.20
N GLY A 245 -24.37 10.16 8.80
CA GLY A 245 -24.54 8.71 8.64
C GLY A 245 -24.85 8.37 7.18
N MET A 246 -24.22 7.31 6.67
CA MET A 246 -24.56 6.75 5.37
C MET A 246 -25.92 6.06 5.44
N PRO A 247 -26.75 6.17 4.39
CA PRO A 247 -28.06 5.53 4.40
C PRO A 247 -27.90 4.00 4.44
N GLY A 248 -28.57 3.32 5.38
CA GLY A 248 -29.01 1.93 5.19
C GLY A 248 -27.98 0.78 5.29
N ILE A 249 -27.28 0.63 6.41
CA ILE A 249 -26.87 -0.72 6.87
C ILE A 249 -27.33 -0.92 8.32
N GLN A 250 -28.63 -1.19 8.52
CA GLN A 250 -29.12 -1.58 9.84
C GLN A 250 -28.81 -3.06 10.09
N GLY A 251 -28.06 -3.35 11.16
CA GLY A 251 -27.90 -4.71 11.72
C GLY A 251 -26.64 -5.49 11.31
N ASN A 252 -25.81 -4.95 10.43
CA ASN A 252 -24.58 -5.60 9.97
C ASN A 252 -23.37 -4.77 10.42
N GLU A 253 -22.67 -5.22 11.46
CA GLU A 253 -21.44 -4.57 11.93
C GLU A 253 -20.42 -4.58 10.79
N GLN A 254 -19.87 -3.42 10.42
CA GLN A 254 -18.92 -3.30 9.32
C GLN A 254 -17.48 -3.39 9.82
N LYS A 255 -16.58 -4.00 9.04
CA LYS A 255 -15.19 -4.25 9.43
C LYS A 255 -14.25 -3.13 8.97
N LEU A 256 -14.30 -2.77 7.69
CA LEU A 256 -13.46 -1.75 7.06
C LEU A 256 -14.22 -1.09 5.90
N VAL A 257 -13.80 0.11 5.50
CA VAL A 257 -14.30 0.84 4.33
C VAL A 257 -13.16 1.22 3.38
N GLU A 258 -13.46 1.25 2.08
CA GLU A 258 -12.56 1.69 1.01
C GLU A 258 -13.35 2.51 -0.01
N VAL A 259 -12.75 3.54 -0.62
CA VAL A 259 -13.44 4.44 -1.57
C VAL A 259 -12.67 4.56 -2.87
N ALA A 260 -13.38 4.51 -3.99
CA ALA A 260 -12.81 4.73 -5.32
C ALA A 260 -13.66 5.71 -6.13
N SER A 261 -13.03 6.33 -7.13
CA SER A 261 -13.72 7.22 -8.07
C SER A 261 -14.05 6.47 -9.35
N ASN A 262 -15.31 6.48 -9.74
CA ASN A 262 -15.80 5.96 -11.01
C ASN A 262 -15.28 6.80 -12.19
N ALA A 263 -15.43 6.25 -13.40
CA ALA A 263 -14.98 6.91 -14.62
C ALA A 263 -15.69 8.23 -14.93
N ASP A 264 -16.89 8.42 -14.38
CA ASP A 264 -17.71 9.61 -14.54
C ASP A 264 -17.57 10.63 -13.40
N GLY A 265 -16.64 10.42 -12.46
CA GLY A 265 -16.39 11.33 -11.34
C GLY A 265 -17.22 11.05 -10.08
N ARG A 266 -18.10 10.04 -10.09
CA ARG A 266 -18.85 9.63 -8.88
C ARG A 266 -17.94 8.88 -7.92
N LEU A 267 -18.02 9.20 -6.63
CA LEU A 267 -17.43 8.34 -5.59
C LEU A 267 -18.28 7.08 -5.39
N GLU A 268 -17.61 5.96 -5.16
CA GLU A 268 -18.21 4.68 -4.78
C GLU A 268 -17.46 4.10 -3.58
N LEU A 269 -18.22 3.78 -2.54
CA LEU A 269 -17.74 3.32 -1.25
C LEU A 269 -18.05 1.83 -1.12
N PHE A 270 -17.06 1.10 -0.61
CA PHE A 270 -17.08 -0.34 -0.41
C PHE A 270 -16.96 -0.66 1.06
N ALA A 271 -17.65 -1.71 1.52
CA ALA A 271 -17.59 -2.17 2.89
C ALA A 271 -17.71 -3.69 2.97
N VAL A 272 -17.18 -4.27 4.05
CA VAL A 272 -17.39 -5.68 4.40
C VAL A 272 -18.11 -5.77 5.73
N ASP A 273 -19.17 -6.57 5.80
CA ASP A 273 -19.92 -6.80 7.02
C ASP A 273 -19.36 -7.92 7.92
N LYS A 274 -19.92 -8.08 9.11
CA LYS A 274 -19.54 -9.09 10.12
C LYS A 274 -19.64 -10.52 9.61
N ASN A 275 -20.53 -10.76 8.65
CA ASN A 275 -20.75 -12.05 8.01
C ASN A 275 -19.91 -12.19 6.73
N ASP A 276 -18.87 -11.35 6.57
CA ASP A 276 -17.92 -11.47 5.48
C ASP A 276 -18.57 -11.17 4.10
N ALA A 277 -19.69 -10.43 4.05
CA ALA A 277 -20.30 -10.04 2.78
C ALA A 277 -19.79 -8.67 2.31
N GLY A 278 -19.47 -8.56 1.01
CA GLY A 278 -19.07 -7.32 0.36
C GLY A 278 -20.26 -6.49 -0.09
N TRP A 279 -20.21 -5.19 0.22
CA TRP A 279 -21.24 -4.21 -0.10
C TRP A 279 -20.63 -3.01 -0.81
N HIS A 280 -21.44 -2.35 -1.63
CA HIS A 280 -21.08 -1.09 -2.25
C HIS A 280 -22.26 -0.11 -2.28
N ILE A 281 -21.95 1.17 -2.30
CA ILE A 281 -22.88 2.30 -2.43
C ILE A 281 -22.17 3.39 -3.23
N TYR A 282 -22.89 4.09 -4.10
CA TYR A 282 -22.28 5.07 -4.98
C TYR A 282 -23.07 6.37 -5.02
N GLN A 283 -22.40 7.47 -5.32
CA GLN A 283 -23.10 8.71 -5.67
C GLN A 283 -23.93 8.49 -6.94
N THR A 284 -25.17 8.95 -7.01
CA THR A 284 -26.07 8.75 -8.17
C THR A 284 -25.78 9.70 -9.34
N ALA A 285 -25.05 10.77 -9.07
CA ALA A 285 -24.43 11.70 -10.01
C ALA A 285 -23.16 12.26 -9.35
N PRO A 286 -22.19 12.81 -10.08
CA PRO A 286 -20.99 13.40 -9.47
C PRO A 286 -21.39 14.44 -8.42
N ASN A 287 -20.84 14.33 -7.21
CA ASN A 287 -21.16 15.18 -6.05
C ASN A 287 -22.62 15.10 -5.58
N GLY A 288 -23.38 14.11 -6.04
CA GLY A 288 -24.82 13.97 -5.81
C GLY A 288 -25.19 13.20 -4.53
N SER A 289 -26.46 12.80 -4.45
CA SER A 289 -26.93 11.89 -3.40
C SER A 289 -26.34 10.49 -3.56
N TRP A 290 -26.41 9.67 -2.51
CA TRP A 290 -25.95 8.28 -2.56
C TRP A 290 -27.10 7.33 -2.92
N SER A 291 -26.77 6.23 -3.59
CA SER A 291 -27.67 5.11 -3.85
C SER A 291 -28.07 4.39 -2.55
N ASN A 292 -28.83 3.31 -2.66
CA ASN A 292 -28.89 2.32 -1.58
C ASN A 292 -27.67 1.40 -1.63
N TRP A 293 -27.31 0.81 -0.49
CA TRP A 293 -26.33 -0.27 -0.46
C TRP A 293 -26.82 -1.47 -1.26
N SER A 294 -25.92 -2.04 -2.04
CA SER A 294 -26.14 -3.26 -2.80
C SER A 294 -25.00 -4.24 -2.51
N ARG A 295 -25.27 -5.54 -2.65
CA ARG A 295 -24.23 -6.56 -2.52
C ARG A 295 -23.34 -6.55 -3.75
N LEU A 296 -22.02 -6.65 -3.55
CA LEU A 296 -21.10 -7.06 -4.61
C LEU A 296 -21.39 -8.54 -4.90
N THR A 297 -22.03 -8.82 -6.03
CA THR A 297 -22.72 -10.09 -6.32
C THR A 297 -21.88 -11.36 -6.10
N GLY A 298 -22.53 -12.41 -5.56
CA GLY A 298 -21.96 -13.75 -5.30
C GLY A 298 -21.80 -14.00 -3.80
N ASP A 299 -22.45 -15.05 -3.26
CA ASP A 299 -22.51 -15.40 -1.82
C ASP A 299 -21.19 -15.99 -1.27
N ASN A 300 -20.05 -15.40 -1.63
CA ASN A 300 -18.77 -15.79 -1.06
C ASN A 300 -18.50 -14.96 0.19
N ALA A 301 -18.19 -15.63 1.29
CA ALA A 301 -17.66 -15.00 2.50
C ALA A 301 -16.27 -14.40 2.18
N LEU A 302 -16.24 -13.12 1.85
CA LEU A 302 -15.04 -12.31 1.70
C LEU A 302 -14.41 -12.07 3.07
N GLY A 303 -13.10 -12.14 3.16
CA GLY A 303 -12.33 -11.74 4.33
C GLY A 303 -12.58 -10.28 4.72
N SER A 304 -11.87 -9.80 5.74
CA SER A 304 -12.25 -8.60 6.49
C SER A 304 -12.16 -7.25 5.75
N ALA A 305 -11.73 -7.21 4.49
CA ALA A 305 -11.40 -5.98 3.77
C ALA A 305 -11.56 -6.14 2.24
N ILE A 306 -11.70 -5.01 1.53
CA ILE A 306 -11.70 -4.93 0.06
C ILE A 306 -10.65 -3.90 -0.38
N GLY A 307 -9.80 -4.25 -1.34
CA GLY A 307 -8.96 -3.31 -2.09
C GLY A 307 -9.57 -3.04 -3.46
N VAL A 308 -9.51 -1.80 -3.96
CA VAL A 308 -10.15 -1.43 -5.23
C VAL A 308 -9.17 -0.67 -6.11
N GLY A 309 -9.15 -1.02 -7.40
CA GLY A 309 -8.42 -0.29 -8.44
C GLY A 309 -9.33 0.08 -9.59
N ARG A 310 -8.90 1.07 -10.39
CA ARG A 310 -9.57 1.44 -11.64
C ARG A 310 -8.75 0.96 -12.82
N ASN A 311 -9.39 0.15 -13.66
CA ASN A 311 -8.83 -0.33 -14.92
C ASN A 311 -8.59 0.82 -15.91
N SER A 312 -7.69 0.60 -16.87
CA SER A 312 -7.40 1.56 -17.95
C SER A 312 -8.62 1.84 -18.85
N ASP A 313 -9.57 0.91 -18.92
CA ASP A 313 -10.86 1.06 -19.61
C ASP A 313 -11.91 1.83 -18.79
N GLY A 314 -11.57 2.20 -17.55
CA GLY A 314 -12.41 2.97 -16.65
C GLY A 314 -13.26 2.16 -15.67
N ARG A 315 -13.31 0.82 -15.77
CA ARG A 315 -14.06 -0.06 -14.85
C ARG A 315 -13.38 -0.12 -13.49
N LEU A 316 -14.16 -0.07 -12.41
CA LEU A 316 -13.66 -0.45 -11.10
C LEU A 316 -13.54 -1.97 -10.98
N GLU A 317 -12.50 -2.42 -10.28
CA GLU A 317 -12.24 -3.81 -9.95
C GLU A 317 -11.81 -3.93 -8.49
N ALA A 318 -12.50 -4.80 -7.77
CA ALA A 318 -12.38 -4.99 -6.33
C ALA A 318 -11.76 -6.37 -6.04
N PHE A 319 -10.93 -6.43 -5.00
CA PHE A 319 -10.17 -7.59 -4.58
C PHE A 319 -10.37 -7.85 -3.09
N ALA A 320 -10.47 -9.12 -2.71
CA ALA A 320 -10.56 -9.51 -1.31
C ALA A 320 -9.86 -10.86 -1.08
N ALA A 321 -9.40 -11.08 0.14
CA ALA A 321 -9.11 -12.42 0.62
C ALA A 321 -10.44 -13.20 0.70
N GLY A 322 -10.49 -14.46 0.27
CA GLY A 322 -11.69 -15.28 0.37
C GLY A 322 -11.83 -16.00 1.71
N PRO A 323 -12.77 -16.95 1.82
CA PRO A 323 -12.92 -17.77 3.02
C PRO A 323 -11.69 -18.67 3.21
N ILE A 324 -11.51 -19.17 4.44
CA ILE A 324 -10.45 -20.14 4.74
C ILE A 324 -10.81 -21.46 4.06
N GLU A 325 -10.00 -21.88 3.09
CA GLU A 325 -10.04 -23.22 2.51
C GLU A 325 -9.12 -24.14 3.33
N TYR A 326 -9.69 -25.18 3.95
CA TYR A 326 -8.96 -26.15 4.79
C TYR A 326 -8.42 -27.33 3.98
N GLY A 327 -7.20 -27.78 4.30
CA GLY A 327 -6.71 -29.11 3.86
C GLY A 327 -6.01 -29.18 2.50
N GLY A 328 -5.54 -28.06 1.93
CA GLY A 328 -4.73 -28.05 0.71
C GLY A 328 -3.22 -28.27 0.96
N PRO A 329 -2.42 -28.54 -0.10
CA PRO A 329 -0.96 -28.53 0.00
C PRO A 329 -0.47 -27.18 0.56
N GLY A 330 0.25 -27.21 1.68
CA GLY A 330 0.72 -26.00 2.37
C GLY A 330 -0.26 -25.37 3.36
N GLY A 331 -1.27 -26.10 3.85
CA GLY A 331 -2.11 -25.71 4.97
C GLY A 331 -3.37 -24.93 4.61
N SER A 332 -4.06 -24.41 5.63
CA SER A 332 -5.26 -23.57 5.44
C SER A 332 -4.88 -22.23 4.80
N ARG A 333 -5.61 -21.82 3.76
CA ARG A 333 -5.31 -20.61 2.98
C ARG A 333 -6.55 -19.76 2.78
N ARG A 334 -6.34 -18.46 2.60
CA ARG A 334 -7.36 -17.52 2.12
C ARG A 334 -6.91 -17.02 0.75
N TYR A 335 -7.47 -17.60 -0.31
CA TYR A 335 -7.11 -17.21 -1.69
C TYR A 335 -7.58 -15.80 -2.00
N VAL A 336 -6.93 -15.14 -2.96
CA VAL A 336 -7.40 -13.86 -3.48
C VAL A 336 -8.51 -14.07 -4.49
N TRP A 337 -9.55 -13.25 -4.38
CA TRP A 337 -10.69 -13.19 -5.28
C TRP A 337 -10.81 -11.77 -5.84
N HIS A 338 -11.38 -11.65 -7.04
CA HIS A 338 -11.72 -10.37 -7.65
C HIS A 338 -13.15 -10.33 -8.20
N THR A 339 -13.70 -9.14 -8.32
CA THR A 339 -14.93 -8.82 -9.07
C THR A 339 -14.73 -7.47 -9.77
N TYR A 340 -15.37 -7.25 -10.90
CA TYR A 340 -15.22 -6.03 -11.68
C TYR A 340 -16.56 -5.54 -12.20
N GLN A 341 -16.68 -4.23 -12.44
CA GLN A 341 -17.80 -3.71 -13.22
C GLN A 341 -17.77 -4.31 -14.63
N ASN A 342 -18.92 -4.71 -15.18
CA ASN A 342 -19.01 -5.30 -16.53
C ASN A 342 -18.72 -4.27 -17.65
N ALA A 343 -19.05 -3.00 -17.39
CA ALA A 343 -18.69 -1.81 -18.15
C ALA A 343 -18.47 -0.65 -17.15
N PRO A 344 -17.79 0.45 -17.53
CA PRO A 344 -17.62 1.56 -16.59
C PRO A 344 -18.98 2.03 -16.05
N ASN A 345 -19.05 2.23 -14.73
CA ASN A 345 -20.25 2.72 -14.04
C ASN A 345 -21.46 1.77 -14.08
N SER A 346 -21.25 0.47 -14.32
CA SER A 346 -22.32 -0.53 -14.44
C SER A 346 -22.37 -1.51 -13.26
N ASP A 347 -23.26 -2.49 -13.37
CA ASP A 347 -23.31 -3.66 -12.49
C ASP A 347 -22.00 -4.44 -12.49
N TRP A 348 -21.80 -5.21 -11.42
CA TRP A 348 -20.60 -5.99 -11.13
C TRP A 348 -20.69 -7.43 -11.67
N SER A 349 -19.54 -8.04 -11.89
CA SER A 349 -19.40 -9.46 -12.19
C SER A 349 -19.55 -10.32 -10.92
N GLY A 350 -19.64 -11.64 -11.10
CA GLY A 350 -19.43 -12.57 -9.99
C GLY A 350 -17.97 -12.57 -9.51
N TRP A 351 -17.76 -12.92 -8.25
CA TRP A 351 -16.43 -13.14 -7.69
C TRP A 351 -15.73 -14.34 -8.34
N THR A 352 -14.49 -14.14 -8.80
CA THR A 352 -13.64 -15.18 -9.38
C THR A 352 -12.35 -15.34 -8.56
N LYS A 353 -11.94 -16.59 -8.30
CA LYS A 353 -10.69 -16.89 -7.56
C LYS A 353 -9.50 -16.76 -8.49
N ILE A 354 -8.52 -15.92 -8.13
CA ILE A 354 -7.30 -15.70 -8.93
C ILE A 354 -6.05 -16.37 -8.33
N GLY A 355 -6.17 -16.99 -7.15
CA GLY A 355 -5.10 -17.77 -6.52
C GLY A 355 -4.39 -17.04 -5.38
N GLY A 356 -3.12 -17.37 -5.12
CA GLY A 356 -2.34 -16.75 -4.05
C GLY A 356 -2.85 -17.05 -2.63
N SER A 357 -2.35 -16.32 -1.64
CA SER A 357 -2.91 -16.31 -0.29
C SER A 357 -2.77 -14.91 0.31
N SER A 358 -3.76 -14.49 1.10
CA SER A 358 -3.75 -13.19 1.75
C SER A 358 -4.38 -13.23 3.14
N ALA A 359 -3.78 -12.51 4.09
CA ALA A 359 -4.40 -12.27 5.40
C ALA A 359 -5.34 -11.05 5.39
N ASN A 360 -5.13 -10.12 4.44
CA ASN A 360 -5.75 -8.79 4.39
C ASN A 360 -6.35 -8.51 2.99
N ALA A 361 -6.91 -7.32 2.75
CA ALA A 361 -7.28 -6.92 1.39
C ALA A 361 -6.01 -6.74 0.54
N PRO A 362 -5.94 -7.24 -0.69
CA PRO A 362 -4.83 -6.92 -1.58
C PRO A 362 -4.70 -5.41 -1.79
N VAL A 363 -3.46 -4.91 -1.75
CA VAL A 363 -3.15 -3.52 -2.15
C VAL A 363 -3.10 -3.48 -3.67
N VAL A 364 -3.75 -2.50 -4.28
CA VAL A 364 -3.91 -2.41 -5.74
C VAL A 364 -3.17 -1.17 -6.24
N ALA A 365 -2.34 -1.32 -7.28
CA ALA A 365 -1.67 -0.22 -7.95
C ALA A 365 -1.78 -0.33 -9.47
N ASN A 366 -1.69 0.79 -10.17
CA ASN A 366 -1.63 0.82 -11.63
C ASN A 366 -0.17 0.90 -12.10
N ASN A 367 0.22 -0.04 -12.96
CA ASN A 367 1.44 0.04 -13.74
C ASN A 367 1.43 1.23 -14.71
N ALA A 368 2.59 1.52 -15.30
CA ALA A 368 2.72 2.64 -16.23
C ALA A 368 1.92 2.46 -17.53
N ASP A 369 1.64 1.22 -17.91
CA ASP A 369 0.78 0.84 -19.03
C ASP A 369 -0.72 0.79 -18.68
N GLY A 370 -1.09 1.13 -17.43
CA GLY A 370 -2.45 1.14 -16.94
C GLY A 370 -2.98 -0.19 -16.41
N ARG A 371 -2.21 -1.29 -16.51
CA ARG A 371 -2.61 -2.58 -15.94
C ARG A 371 -2.61 -2.54 -14.41
N LEU A 372 -3.57 -3.20 -13.80
CA LEU A 372 -3.59 -3.40 -12.35
C LEU A 372 -2.53 -4.44 -11.94
N GLU A 373 -1.88 -4.17 -10.81
CA GLU A 373 -1.00 -5.08 -10.09
C GLU A 373 -1.40 -5.06 -8.62
N ILE A 374 -1.50 -6.25 -8.05
CA ILE A 374 -1.95 -6.45 -6.68
C ILE A 374 -0.83 -7.01 -5.83
N PHE A 375 -0.82 -6.60 -4.57
CA PHE A 375 0.21 -6.95 -3.59
C PHE A 375 -0.42 -7.52 -2.33
N THR A 376 0.16 -8.61 -1.83
CA THR A 376 -0.35 -9.37 -0.70
C THR A 376 0.80 -9.86 0.18
N GLU A 377 0.47 -10.41 1.34
CA GLU A 377 1.37 -11.13 2.23
C GLU A 377 0.80 -12.54 2.52
N MET A 378 1.68 -13.54 2.63
CA MET A 378 1.24 -14.87 3.09
C MET A 378 0.85 -14.83 4.58
N PRO A 379 -0.28 -15.44 4.98
CA PRO A 379 -0.61 -15.66 6.38
C PRO A 379 0.41 -16.61 7.03
N GLY A 380 1.02 -16.21 8.15
CA GLY A 380 1.91 -17.08 8.93
C GLY A 380 2.95 -16.30 9.75
N PRO A 381 3.78 -16.98 10.55
CA PRO A 381 4.79 -16.34 11.40
C PRO A 381 5.96 -15.70 10.62
N ARG A 382 6.00 -15.87 9.29
CA ARG A 382 6.90 -15.20 8.36
C ARG A 382 6.09 -14.84 7.12
N GLY A 383 5.46 -13.66 7.12
CA GLY A 383 4.70 -13.15 5.98
C GLY A 383 5.63 -12.76 4.84
N TYR A 384 5.62 -13.51 3.75
CA TYR A 384 6.38 -13.16 2.55
C TYR A 384 5.51 -12.27 1.65
N PRO A 385 6.03 -11.15 1.11
CA PRO A 385 5.27 -10.31 0.20
C PRO A 385 5.23 -10.94 -1.20
N PHE A 386 4.05 -10.94 -1.82
CA PHE A 386 3.84 -11.44 -3.18
C PHE A 386 3.08 -10.43 -4.01
N HIS A 387 3.19 -10.57 -5.33
CA HIS A 387 2.45 -9.75 -6.27
C HIS A 387 1.94 -10.56 -7.46
N ALA A 388 0.90 -10.04 -8.12
CA ALA A 388 0.36 -10.56 -9.37
C ALA A 388 -0.18 -9.38 -10.19
N TRP A 389 -0.20 -9.51 -11.52
CA TRP A 389 -0.63 -8.44 -12.40
C TRP A 389 -1.62 -8.93 -13.44
N GLN A 390 -2.40 -8.00 -14.01
CA GLN A 390 -3.28 -8.31 -15.13
C GLN A 390 -2.48 -8.80 -16.33
N ASP A 391 -2.79 -9.99 -16.81
CA ASP A 391 -2.19 -10.62 -17.97
C ASP A 391 -3.29 -11.28 -18.79
N PRO A 392 -3.59 -10.80 -20.02
CA PRO A 392 -4.61 -11.39 -20.89
C PRO A 392 -4.39 -12.88 -21.20
N ASN A 393 -3.15 -13.36 -21.12
CA ASN A 393 -2.81 -14.77 -21.34
C ASN A 393 -2.81 -15.59 -20.04
N GLY A 394 -2.97 -14.91 -18.91
CA GLY A 394 -3.00 -15.48 -17.58
C GLY A 394 -4.31 -16.18 -17.25
N THR A 395 -4.30 -16.91 -16.14
CA THR A 395 -5.51 -17.61 -15.68
C THR A 395 -6.50 -16.58 -15.14
N PHE A 396 -7.73 -16.58 -15.69
CA PHE A 396 -8.75 -15.56 -15.40
C PHE A 396 -8.29 -14.11 -15.66
N GLY A 397 -7.34 -13.91 -16.58
CA GLY A 397 -6.80 -12.58 -16.90
C GLY A 397 -5.71 -12.08 -15.95
N TRP A 398 -5.15 -12.97 -15.11
CA TRP A 398 -4.09 -12.64 -14.14
C TRP A 398 -2.88 -13.55 -14.29
N SER A 399 -1.70 -12.98 -14.08
CA SER A 399 -0.48 -13.76 -13.88
C SER A 399 -0.63 -14.69 -12.67
N GLN A 400 0.25 -15.69 -12.56
CA GLN A 400 0.46 -16.34 -11.27
C GLN A 400 1.04 -15.34 -10.26
N PHE A 401 1.02 -15.71 -8.97
CA PHE A 401 1.65 -14.93 -7.92
C PHE A 401 3.14 -15.21 -7.89
N TYR A 402 3.94 -14.15 -7.78
CA TYR A 402 5.38 -14.18 -7.64
C TYR A 402 5.81 -13.55 -6.32
N ASP A 403 6.97 -13.95 -5.82
CA ASP A 403 7.61 -13.30 -4.67
C ASP A 403 7.95 -11.86 -5.05
N LEU A 404 7.65 -10.91 -4.17
CA LEU A 404 8.02 -9.52 -4.39
C LEU A 404 9.48 -9.31 -3.96
N GLY A 405 10.35 -9.00 -4.92
CA GLY A 405 11.75 -8.63 -4.66
C GLY A 405 12.82 -9.66 -5.05
N TYR A 406 12.60 -10.43 -6.12
CA TYR A 406 13.55 -11.36 -6.73
C TYR A 406 13.47 -11.39 -8.25
#